data_AF-A0A349K5X0-F1
#
_entry.id   AF-A0A349K5X0-F1
#
_cell.length_a   1.000
_cell.length_b   1.000
_cell.length_c   1.000
_cell.angle_alpha   90.00
_cell.angle_beta   90.00
_cell.angle_gamma   90.00
#
_symmetry.space_group_name_H-M   'P 1'
#
loop_
_entity.id
_entity.type
_entity.pdbx_description
1 polymer ?
#
loop_
_entity_poly.entity_id
_entity_poly.type
_entity_poly.pdbx_seq_one_letter_code
_entity_poly.pdbx_strand_id
1 'polypeptide(L)'
;MWISKSPGDSSIGHLSLGEIRYLKYKIIALDIDGTLKGDSSLISPYMLEILEECSSRGALVSVATGRSLKSALIFLRQAPMIETVVSFQGALVSFDKGQKNVWETFLSPDQVSLS
;
A
#
# COMPACT_ATOMS: atom_id res chain seq x y z
N MET A 1 -13.28 -4.95 8.24
CA MET A 1 -12.15 -4.49 7.41
C MET A 1 -11.20 -5.67 7.28
N TRP A 2 -10.85 -6.07 6.05
CA TRP A 2 -10.07 -7.28 5.76
C TRP A 2 -8.58 -6.97 5.96
N ILE A 3 -7.91 -7.66 6.88
CA ILE A 3 -6.46 -7.54 7.13
C ILE A 3 -5.95 -8.94 7.49
N SER A 4 -4.96 -9.45 6.75
CA SER A 4 -4.40 -10.79 6.91
C SER A 4 -3.44 -10.89 8.11
N LYS A 5 -3.35 -12.09 8.71
CA LYS A 5 -2.30 -12.45 9.68
C LYS A 5 -1.30 -13.44 9.05
N SER A 6 -0.16 -13.56 9.73
CA SER A 6 1.13 -14.21 9.40
C SER A 6 1.09 -15.58 8.68
N PRO A 7 2.20 -16.00 8.03
CA PRO A 7 2.22 -17.18 7.16
C PRO A 7 2.06 -18.48 7.99
N GLY A 8 0.98 -19.22 7.75
CA GLY A 8 0.77 -20.56 8.32
C GLY A 8 -0.66 -20.87 8.77
N ASP A 9 -1.53 -19.87 8.88
CA ASP A 9 -2.94 -20.06 9.26
C ASP A 9 -3.85 -19.95 8.02
N SER A 10 -4.53 -21.05 7.68
CA SER A 10 -5.48 -21.12 6.55
C SER A 10 -6.88 -20.64 6.90
N SER A 11 -7.10 -20.14 8.12
CA SER A 11 -8.37 -19.54 8.53
C SER A 11 -8.35 -18.02 8.29
N ILE A 12 -9.35 -17.52 7.55
CA ILE A 12 -9.58 -16.08 7.39
C ILE A 12 -10.07 -15.54 8.74
N GLY A 13 -9.15 -15.10 9.59
CA GLY A 13 -9.47 -14.48 10.88
C GLY A 13 -9.83 -13.00 10.73
N HIS A 14 -11.01 -12.60 11.19
CA HIS A 14 -11.39 -11.19 11.33
C HIS A 14 -10.91 -10.65 12.69
N LEU A 15 -10.07 -9.61 12.69
CA LEU A 15 -9.89 -8.79 13.90
C LEU A 15 -11.23 -8.14 14.26
N SER A 16 -11.62 -8.23 15.54
CA SER A 16 -12.84 -7.59 16.01
C SER A 16 -12.71 -6.07 15.90
N LEU A 17 -13.85 -5.38 15.72
CA LEU A 17 -13.87 -3.91 15.73
C LEU A 17 -13.27 -3.33 17.03
N GLY A 18 -13.36 -4.08 18.12
CA GLY A 18 -12.77 -3.75 19.42
C GLY A 18 -11.25 -3.72 19.37
N GLU A 19 -10.61 -4.74 18.81
CA GLU A 19 -9.14 -4.82 18.71
C GLU A 19 -8.56 -3.73 17.79
N ILE A 20 -9.23 -3.43 16.66
CA ILE A 20 -8.83 -2.33 15.76
C ILE A 20 -8.92 -0.96 16.47
N ARG A 21 -9.90 -0.77 17.36
CA ARG A 21 -10.06 0.50 18.08
C ARG A 21 -8.83 0.84 18.93
N TYR A 22 -8.17 -0.17 19.51
CA TYR A 22 -6.99 0.02 20.35
C TYR A 22 -5.68 0.20 19.57
N LEU A 23 -5.66 -0.04 18.25
CA LEU A 23 -4.51 0.29 17.43
C LEU A 23 -4.32 1.81 17.37
N LYS A 24 -3.18 2.26 17.89
CA LYS A 24 -2.73 3.66 17.85
C LYS A 24 -2.66 4.17 16.41
N TYR A 25 -2.10 3.37 15.50
CA TYR A 25 -2.06 3.63 14.07
C TYR A 25 -2.73 2.47 13.33
N LYS A 26 -3.79 2.79 12.57
CA LYS A 26 -4.60 1.80 11.83
C LYS A 26 -4.16 1.66 10.38
N ILE A 27 -3.53 2.70 9.83
CA ILE A 27 -3.05 2.77 8.45
C ILE A 27 -1.63 3.31 8.48
N ILE A 28 -0.75 2.70 7.70
CA ILE A 28 0.61 3.14 7.44
C ILE A 28 0.71 3.30 5.92
N ALA A 29 0.88 4.53 5.44
CA ALA A 29 1.03 4.85 4.02
C ALA A 29 2.45 5.35 3.77
N LEU A 30 3.16 4.71 2.84
CA LEU A 30 4.58 4.96 2.58
C LEU A 30 4.81 5.33 1.11
N ASP A 31 5.72 6.26 0.85
CA ASP A 31 6.23 6.46 -0.50
C ASP A 31 7.22 5.34 -0.88
N ILE A 32 7.48 5.22 -2.18
CA ILE A 32 8.48 4.30 -2.73
C ILE A 32 9.85 4.98 -2.79
N ASP A 33 10.05 5.97 -3.65
CA ASP A 33 11.39 6.48 -3.95
C ASP A 33 11.92 7.38 -2.83
N GLY A 34 13.11 7.06 -2.32
CA GLY A 34 13.69 7.75 -1.16
C GLY A 34 13.07 7.33 0.19
N THR A 35 12.14 6.37 0.20
CA THR A 35 11.47 5.86 1.41
C THR A 35 11.58 4.33 1.51
N LEU A 36 10.71 3.56 0.85
CA LEU A 36 10.82 2.09 0.80
C LEU A 36 12.02 1.65 -0.03
N LYS A 37 12.23 2.35 -1.14
CA LYS A 37 13.40 2.26 -2.00
C LYS A 37 14.35 3.35 -1.55
N GLY A 38 15.32 3.00 -0.71
CA GLY A 38 16.45 3.88 -0.39
C GLY A 38 17.36 4.06 -1.62
N ASP A 39 18.67 4.11 -1.40
CA ASP A 39 19.63 4.25 -2.51
C ASP A 39 19.77 2.96 -3.36
N SER A 40 19.22 1.84 -2.88
CA SER A 40 19.19 0.58 -3.60
C SER A 40 17.93 0.42 -4.44
N SER A 41 17.92 -0.51 -5.40
CA SER A 41 16.72 -0.87 -6.15
C SER A 41 15.77 -1.81 -5.39
N LEU A 42 16.12 -2.21 -4.17
CA LEU A 42 15.43 -3.21 -3.35
C LEU A 42 14.89 -2.62 -2.05
N ILE A 43 13.89 -3.29 -1.48
CA ILE A 43 13.47 -3.05 -0.09
C ILE A 43 14.44 -3.79 0.82
N SER A 44 14.94 -3.13 1.87
CA SER A 44 15.85 -3.80 2.81
C SER A 44 15.14 -4.93 3.57
N PRO A 45 15.85 -6.02 3.95
CA PRO A 45 15.25 -7.10 4.73
C PRO A 45 14.62 -6.61 6.04
N TYR A 46 15.27 -5.67 6.72
CA TYR A 46 14.76 -5.05 7.94
C TYR A 46 13.44 -4.30 7.70
N MET A 47 13.34 -3.53 6.62
CA MET A 47 12.09 -2.85 6.29
C MET A 47 10.97 -3.85 6.02
N LEU A 48 11.23 -4.94 5.28
CA LEU A 48 10.23 -5.99 5.04
C LEU A 48 9.73 -6.61 6.35
N GLU A 49 10.65 -6.98 7.25
CA GLU A 49 10.31 -7.54 8.57
C GLU A 49 9.40 -6.60 9.37
N ILE A 50 9.73 -5.30 9.43
CA ILE A 50 8.94 -4.31 10.15
C ILE A 50 7.54 -4.12 9.51
N LEU A 51 7.45 -4.13 8.18
CA LEU A 51 6.15 -4.00 7.49
C LEU A 51 5.27 -5.23 7.70
N GLU A 52 5.85 -6.43 7.68
CA GLU A 52 5.15 -7.69 8.02
C GLU A 52 4.65 -7.66 9.45
N GLU A 53 5.50 -7.23 10.40
CA GLU A 53 5.12 -7.12 11.80
C GLU A 53 3.96 -6.13 11.98
N CYS A 54 4.04 -4.94 11.37
CA CYS A 54 2.96 -3.95 11.41
C CYS A 54 1.65 -4.52 10.86
N SER A 55 1.72 -5.21 9.73
CA SER A 55 0.55 -5.85 9.11
C SER A 55 -0.04 -6.93 10.02
N SER A 56 0.80 -7.78 10.62
CA SER A 56 0.37 -8.86 11.53
C SER A 56 -0.30 -8.35 12.81
N ARG A 57 0.06 -7.13 13.25
CA ARG A 57 -0.57 -6.41 14.37
C ARG A 57 -1.90 -5.77 13.98
N GLY A 58 -2.30 -5.83 12.70
CA GLY A 58 -3.59 -5.35 12.21
C GLY A 58 -3.56 -3.94 11.61
N ALA A 59 -2.38 -3.35 11.39
CA ALA A 59 -2.29 -2.11 10.62
C ALA A 59 -2.45 -2.41 9.12
N LEU A 60 -3.21 -1.57 8.41
CA LEU A 60 -3.23 -1.58 6.96
C LEU A 60 -1.97 -0.91 6.43
N VAL A 61 -1.05 -1.70 5.87
CA VAL A 61 0.15 -1.18 5.20
C VAL A 61 -0.19 -0.92 3.73
N SER A 62 0.08 0.30 3.28
CA SER A 62 -0.27 0.82 1.96
C SER A 62 0.87 1.65 1.37
N VAL A 63 0.81 1.88 0.07
CA VAL A 63 1.75 2.78 -0.62
C VAL A 63 1.03 4.01 -1.14
N ALA A 64 1.67 5.17 -1.00
CA ALA A 64 1.27 6.42 -1.62
C ALA A 64 2.46 7.05 -2.34
N THR A 65 2.43 7.04 -3.67
CA THR A 65 3.60 7.34 -4.50
C THR A 65 3.27 8.12 -5.76
N GLY A 66 4.26 8.87 -6.26
CA GLY A 66 4.21 9.52 -7.56
C GLY A 66 4.30 8.57 -8.74
N ARG A 67 4.75 7.32 -8.54
CA ARG A 67 4.84 6.32 -9.60
C ARG A 67 3.48 6.02 -10.22
N SER A 68 3.48 5.64 -11.50
CA SER A 68 2.33 5.00 -12.13
C SER A 68 2.00 3.68 -11.43
N LEU A 69 0.71 3.28 -11.46
CA LEU A 69 0.26 2.03 -10.83
C LEU A 69 1.11 0.82 -11.25
N LYS A 70 1.37 0.67 -12.55
CA LYS A 70 2.19 -0.43 -13.08
C LYS A 70 3.61 -0.43 -12.49
N SER A 71 4.25 0.73 -12.42
CA SER A 71 5.62 0.86 -11.87
C SER A 71 5.67 0.57 -10.37
N ALA A 72 4.66 1.04 -9.63
CA ALA A 72 4.51 0.73 -8.21
C ALA A 72 4.34 -0.78 -7.98
N LEU A 73 3.40 -1.43 -8.69
CA LEU A 73 3.14 -2.86 -8.54
C LEU A 73 4.35 -3.75 -8.87
N ILE A 74 5.16 -3.38 -9.87
CA ILE A 74 6.41 -4.11 -10.17
C ILE A 74 7.37 -4.07 -8.97
N PHE A 75 7.55 -2.89 -8.37
CA PHE A 75 8.41 -2.75 -7.20
C PHE A 75 7.87 -3.50 -5.97
N LEU A 76 6.55 -3.44 -5.77
CA LEU A 76 5.86 -4.06 -4.63
C LEU A 76 5.74 -5.58 -4.69
N ARG A 77 6.22 -6.24 -5.76
CA ARG A 77 6.39 -7.71 -5.76
C ARG A 77 7.25 -8.21 -4.60
N GLN A 78 8.13 -7.36 -4.08
CA GLN A 78 8.99 -7.63 -2.92
C GLN A 78 8.25 -7.54 -1.58
N ALA A 79 7.10 -6.87 -1.53
CA ALA A 79 6.32 -6.59 -0.32
C ALA A 79 4.86 -7.06 -0.50
N PRO A 80 4.61 -8.38 -0.49
CA PRO A 80 3.33 -8.95 -0.89
C PRO A 80 2.15 -8.63 0.04
N MET A 81 2.43 -8.15 1.27
CA MET A 81 1.44 -7.70 2.25
C MET A 81 0.79 -6.35 1.88
N ILE A 82 1.40 -5.58 0.96
CA ILE A 82 0.86 -4.29 0.51
C ILE A 82 -0.10 -4.52 -0.66
N GLU A 83 -1.39 -4.29 -0.41
CA GLU A 83 -2.44 -4.52 -1.42
C GLU A 83 -3.14 -3.23 -1.87
N THR A 84 -3.00 -2.15 -1.09
CA THR A 84 -3.59 -0.84 -1.38
C THR A 84 -2.52 0.10 -1.92
N VAL A 85 -2.77 0.67 -3.09
CA VAL A 85 -1.83 1.55 -3.79
C VAL A 85 -2.52 2.84 -4.20
N VAL A 86 -1.99 3.96 -3.68
CA VAL A 86 -2.26 5.32 -4.14
C VAL A 86 -1.12 5.69 -5.10
N SER A 87 -1.46 5.88 -6.38
CA SER A 87 -0.52 6.09 -7.48
C SER A 87 -0.76 7.42 -8.19
N PHE A 88 0.17 7.81 -9.07
CA PHE A 88 0.10 9.07 -9.82
C PHE A 88 -0.10 10.29 -8.90
N GLN A 89 0.66 10.36 -7.81
CA GLN A 89 0.56 11.44 -6.81
C GLN A 89 -0.85 11.59 -6.20
N GLY A 90 -1.60 10.49 -6.07
CA GLY A 90 -2.94 10.51 -5.51
C GLY A 90 -4.07 10.53 -6.54
N ALA A 91 -3.75 10.63 -7.83
CA ALA A 91 -4.77 10.65 -8.87
C ALA A 91 -5.52 9.33 -9.03
N LEU A 92 -4.96 8.20 -8.57
CA LEU A 92 -5.59 6.88 -8.61
C LEU A 92 -5.37 6.12 -7.30
N VAL A 93 -6.46 5.67 -6.66
CA VAL A 93 -6.44 4.75 -5.52
C VAL A 93 -6.98 3.41 -5.96
N SER A 94 -6.21 2.35 -5.70
CA SER A 94 -6.54 0.99 -6.10
C SER A 94 -6.30 -0.01 -4.97
N PHE A 95 -7.17 -1.01 -4.93
CA PHE A 95 -7.18 -2.14 -3.99
C PHE A 95 -6.85 -3.42 -4.77
N ASP A 96 -6.68 -4.53 -4.03
CA ASP A 96 -6.45 -5.86 -4.58
C ASP A 96 -5.26 -5.91 -5.55
N LYS A 97 -4.17 -5.22 -5.18
CA LYS A 97 -2.94 -5.10 -5.99
C LYS A 97 -3.21 -4.49 -7.36
N GLY A 98 -4.08 -3.47 -7.40
CA GLY A 98 -4.39 -2.72 -8.61
C GLY A 98 -5.54 -3.29 -9.43
N GLN A 99 -6.23 -4.34 -8.97
CA GLN A 99 -7.35 -4.95 -9.70
C GLN A 99 -8.65 -4.17 -9.53
N LYS A 100 -8.77 -3.40 -8.44
CA LYS A 100 -9.99 -2.65 -8.13
C LYS A 100 -9.69 -1.17 -7.91
N ASN A 101 -10.08 -0.33 -8.87
CA ASN A 101 -10.04 1.12 -8.68
C ASN A 101 -11.17 1.54 -7.73
N VAL A 102 -10.85 2.38 -6.75
CA VAL A 102 -11.84 2.91 -5.79
C VAL A 102 -11.94 4.44 -5.84
N TRP A 103 -10.94 5.11 -6.39
CA TRP A 103 -10.94 6.54 -6.67
C TRP A 103 -10.05 6.84 -7.86
N GLU A 104 -10.50 7.72 -8.72
CA GLU A 104 -9.69 8.26 -9.81
C GLU A 104 -10.08 9.71 -10.10
N THR A 105 -9.08 10.52 -10.42
CA THR A 105 -9.28 11.88 -10.93
C THR A 105 -8.33 12.11 -12.09
N PHE A 106 -8.85 12.71 -13.15
CA PHE A 106 -8.10 13.01 -14.36
C PHE A 106 -7.98 14.52 -14.52
N LEU A 107 -6.89 14.97 -15.11
CA LEU A 107 -6.83 16.33 -15.64
C LEU A 107 -7.81 16.42 -16.82
N SER A 108 -8.60 17.47 -16.84
CA SER A 108 -9.43 17.82 -18.00
C SER A 108 -8.55 18.24 -19.19
N PRO A 109 -9.06 18.17 -20.43
CA PRO A 109 -8.32 18.61 -21.61
C PRO A 109 -7.75 20.03 -21.47
N ASP A 110 -8.53 20.95 -20.88
CA ASP A 110 -8.10 22.34 -20.66
C ASP A 110 -6.93 22.46 -19.69
N GLN A 111 -6.84 21.58 -18.70
CA GLN A 111 -5.72 21.53 -17.75
C GLN A 111 -4.43 20.93 -18.35
N VAL A 112 -4.55 20.20 -19.47
CA VAL A 112 -3.42 19.59 -20.19
C VAL A 112 -3.00 20.45 -21.39
N SER A 113 -3.90 21.29 -21.91
CA SER A 113 -3.61 22.21 -23.00
C SER A 113 -2.52 23.20 -22.60
N LEU A 114 -1.40 23.17 -23.33
CA LEU A 114 -0.30 24.12 -23.21
C LEU A 114 -0.57 25.43 -23.98
N SER A 115 -1.84 25.80 -24.16
CA SER A 115 -2.26 27.01 -24.89
C SER A 115 -1.63 28.26 -24.28
#